data_AF-D7FWL4-F1
#
_entry.id   AF-D7FWL4-F1
#
_cell.length_a   1.000
_cell.length_b   1.000
_cell.length_c   1.000
_cell.angle_alpha   90.00
_cell.angle_beta   90.00
_cell.angle_gamma   90.00
#
_symmetry.space_group_name_H-M   'P 1'
#
loop_
_entity.id
_entity.type
_entity.pdbx_description
1 polymer ?
#
loop_
_entity_poly.entity_id
_entity_poly.type
_entity_poly.pdbx_seq_one_letter_code
_entity_poly.pdbx_strand_id
1 'polypeptide(L)'
;MARTSSRAGPSPWHLQAKGEATRDEEKGASAATAVAAAAAAALRADPFVGVGADDGGVETDRRRLAEGSGGGKRKSTVLVINTGGTLGMRKEDKSGGLAPVPGYFTSQMLTMEELVIADDMPFFDIVEYDPLLDSSCFEPSDWARIAIDIGRAYHCYDGFVVCMGTDTMAYAASALSFMLENLGKTIPLAEVYNDARRNVVVAMMIAGSQKIPEVCLFFSNKLLRANRAVKVDSLALTAYDSPNFAHLGDLGVKMRYRRDVALPPPRGPFRVHTNMDSRVVVIKLIPGFDDHALLALVEHCTALRAVVLELYGTGNSPSRREDFVQFIKMAKAKGILVMAVTQCLRGGVSLGAYAVGVALEANGVVSGGDMTTEAVVTKLGYLFGLTNDMQAIRRLMTRNLRGELSPSNSFRHPLIGDAEDKVEARHGPSESPNGLSSSLGPSSKL
;
A
#
# COMPACT_ATOMS: atom_id res chain seq x y z
N MET A 1 -44.09 -46.09 -45.88
CA MET A 1 -44.58 -45.43 -47.11
C MET A 1 -44.42 -43.94 -46.91
N ALA A 2 -43.93 -43.08 -47.79
CA ALA A 2 -43.14 -43.19 -49.01
C ALA A 2 -42.56 -41.78 -49.24
N ARG A 3 -41.39 -41.71 -49.87
CA ARG A 3 -40.64 -40.51 -50.25
C ARG A 3 -41.48 -39.57 -51.14
N THR A 4 -41.16 -38.27 -51.12
CA THR A 4 -40.93 -37.53 -52.37
C THR A 4 -39.86 -36.44 -52.16
N SER A 5 -39.01 -36.36 -53.16
CA SER A 5 -37.83 -35.50 -53.33
C SER A 5 -38.18 -34.24 -54.11
N SER A 6 -37.48 -33.14 -53.88
CA SER A 6 -37.20 -32.16 -54.94
C SER A 6 -35.75 -31.66 -54.84
N ARG A 7 -35.11 -31.64 -56.01
CA ARG A 7 -33.74 -31.20 -56.27
C ARG A 7 -33.70 -29.67 -56.34
N ALA A 8 -32.61 -29.06 -55.87
CA ALA A 8 -32.14 -27.76 -56.32
C ALA A 8 -30.61 -27.85 -56.53
N GLY A 9 -30.16 -27.49 -57.73
CA GLY A 9 -28.76 -27.53 -58.15
C GLY A 9 -27.93 -26.33 -57.64
N PRO A 10 -26.60 -26.36 -57.81
CA PRO A 10 -25.70 -25.34 -57.28
C PRO A 10 -25.65 -24.09 -58.16
N SER A 11 -25.59 -22.91 -57.54
CA SER A 11 -25.33 -21.65 -58.23
C SER A 11 -23.81 -21.33 -58.28
N PRO A 12 -23.34 -20.59 -59.30
CA PRO A 12 -21.92 -20.50 -59.64
C PRO A 12 -21.34 -19.14 -59.26
N TRP A 13 -20.49 -19.06 -58.23
CA TRP A 13 -19.59 -17.93 -58.02
C TRP A 13 -18.27 -18.40 -57.41
N HIS A 14 -17.45 -19.07 -58.23
CA HIS A 14 -16.00 -19.10 -58.05
C HIS A 14 -15.37 -18.21 -59.11
N LEU A 15 -14.91 -17.03 -58.68
CA LEU A 15 -13.90 -16.26 -59.38
C LEU A 15 -12.78 -15.94 -58.39
N GLN A 16 -11.56 -16.15 -58.88
CA GLN A 16 -10.30 -16.05 -58.17
C GLN A 16 -10.07 -14.67 -57.56
N ALA A 17 -9.55 -14.65 -56.33
CA ALA A 17 -8.67 -13.58 -55.85
C ALA A 17 -7.51 -14.23 -55.08
N LYS A 18 -6.47 -14.60 -55.83
CA LYS A 18 -5.12 -14.78 -55.29
C LYS A 18 -4.45 -13.41 -55.32
N GLY A 19 -3.84 -13.02 -54.20
CA GLY A 19 -2.75 -12.06 -54.14
C GLY A 19 -3.15 -10.61 -53.91
N GLU A 20 -3.14 -10.21 -52.64
CA GLU A 20 -2.57 -8.95 -52.15
C GLU A 20 -2.68 -8.97 -50.62
N ALA A 21 -1.76 -9.71 -49.98
CA ALA A 21 -1.44 -9.47 -48.57
C ALA A 21 -0.84 -8.07 -48.52
N THR A 22 -1.56 -7.15 -47.87
CA THR A 22 -1.19 -5.74 -47.80
C THR A 22 0.09 -5.60 -46.97
N ARG A 23 1.01 -4.74 -47.43
CA ARG A 23 2.28 -4.39 -46.73
C ARG A 23 2.08 -3.92 -45.28
N ASP A 24 0.85 -3.67 -44.84
CA ASP A 24 0.49 -3.29 -43.47
C ASP A 24 0.34 -4.52 -42.55
N GLU A 25 -0.05 -5.69 -43.05
CA GLU A 25 -0.07 -6.93 -42.26
C GLU A 25 1.35 -7.43 -41.94
N GLU A 26 2.28 -7.32 -42.90
CA GLU A 26 3.70 -7.66 -42.66
C GLU A 26 4.38 -6.69 -41.69
N LYS A 27 4.03 -5.40 -41.71
CA LYS A 27 4.52 -4.42 -40.73
C LYS A 27 3.95 -4.66 -39.32
N GLY A 28 2.66 -5.00 -39.22
CA GLY A 28 2.02 -5.37 -37.96
C GLY A 28 2.60 -6.65 -37.36
N ALA A 29 2.85 -7.67 -38.19
CA ALA A 29 3.50 -8.91 -37.78
C ALA A 29 4.98 -8.71 -37.39
N SER A 30 5.72 -7.87 -38.11
CA SER A 30 7.11 -7.50 -37.79
C SER A 30 7.21 -6.71 -36.48
N ALA A 31 6.28 -5.80 -36.21
CA ALA A 31 6.22 -5.05 -34.96
C ALA A 31 5.86 -5.96 -33.78
N ALA A 32 4.87 -6.84 -33.94
CA ALA A 32 4.50 -7.83 -32.92
C ALA A 32 5.66 -8.80 -32.60
N THR A 33 6.44 -9.20 -33.60
CA THR A 33 7.62 -10.06 -33.42
C THR A 33 8.77 -9.33 -32.72
N ALA A 34 8.98 -8.05 -33.03
CA ALA A 34 9.96 -7.20 -32.35
C ALA A 34 9.56 -6.92 -30.89
N VAL A 35 8.27 -6.69 -30.61
CA VAL A 35 7.73 -6.55 -29.25
C VAL A 35 7.88 -7.85 -28.45
N ALA A 36 7.63 -9.01 -29.07
CA ALA A 36 7.84 -10.32 -28.43
C ALA A 36 9.32 -10.59 -28.12
N ALA A 37 10.24 -10.19 -29.02
CA ALA A 37 11.67 -10.29 -28.78
C ALA A 37 12.16 -9.32 -27.70
N ALA A 38 11.63 -8.09 -27.66
CA ALA A 38 11.91 -7.10 -26.61
C ALA A 38 11.35 -7.55 -25.25
N ALA A 39 10.16 -8.14 -25.21
CA ALA A 39 9.59 -8.76 -24.01
C ALA A 39 10.47 -9.91 -23.50
N ALA A 40 10.94 -10.78 -24.40
CA ALA A 40 11.85 -11.87 -24.05
C ALA A 40 13.23 -11.39 -23.55
N ALA A 41 13.72 -10.23 -24.05
CA ALA A 41 14.95 -9.61 -23.57
C ALA A 41 14.75 -8.89 -22.22
N ALA A 42 13.64 -8.19 -22.03
CA ALA A 42 13.26 -7.56 -20.76
C ALA A 42 13.06 -8.59 -19.63
N LEU A 43 12.50 -9.76 -19.95
CA LEU A 43 12.37 -10.89 -19.01
C LEU A 43 13.72 -11.49 -18.56
N ARG A 44 14.81 -11.21 -19.26
CA ARG A 44 16.15 -11.75 -18.96
C ARG A 44 17.10 -10.74 -18.32
N ALA A 45 16.74 -9.46 -18.31
CA ALA A 45 17.52 -8.42 -17.68
C ALA A 45 16.98 -8.20 -16.27
N ASP A 46 17.70 -8.67 -15.26
CA ASP A 46 17.43 -8.23 -13.89
C ASP A 46 17.72 -6.71 -13.81
N PRO A 47 16.70 -5.86 -13.55
CA PRO A 47 16.89 -4.40 -13.53
C PRO A 47 17.79 -3.94 -12.38
N PHE A 48 18.14 -4.83 -11.45
CA PHE A 48 19.14 -4.58 -10.42
C PHE A 48 20.57 -4.90 -10.88
N VAL A 49 20.78 -5.47 -12.07
CA VAL A 49 22.12 -5.69 -12.64
C VAL A 49 22.73 -4.33 -13.01
N GLY A 50 23.69 -3.88 -12.19
CA GLY A 50 24.33 -2.57 -12.28
C GLY A 50 23.98 -1.61 -11.13
N VAL A 51 23.01 -1.98 -10.28
CA VAL A 51 22.70 -1.29 -9.02
C VAL A 51 23.61 -1.87 -7.93
N GLY A 52 24.89 -1.47 -7.95
CA GLY A 52 25.87 -1.88 -6.94
C GLY A 52 25.47 -1.42 -5.53
N ALA A 53 25.74 -2.25 -4.53
CA ALA A 53 25.43 -1.99 -3.11
C ALA A 53 26.44 -1.05 -2.40
N ASP A 54 27.22 -0.27 -3.16
CA ASP A 54 28.23 0.62 -2.59
C ASP A 54 27.91 2.09 -2.89
N ASP A 55 27.95 2.90 -1.83
CA ASP A 55 27.94 4.36 -1.84
C ASP A 55 29.18 4.88 -2.59
N GLY A 56 29.17 4.83 -3.92
CA GLY A 56 30.32 5.27 -4.70
C GLY A 56 30.27 4.88 -6.16
N GLY A 57 29.63 5.72 -6.98
CA GLY A 57 30.00 5.87 -8.39
C GLY A 57 29.70 4.70 -9.32
N VAL A 58 28.43 4.50 -9.66
CA VAL A 58 28.06 3.98 -10.98
C VAL A 58 27.11 4.98 -11.61
N GLU A 59 27.71 5.94 -12.32
CA GLU A 59 26.97 6.79 -13.25
C GLU A 59 26.51 5.91 -14.41
N THR A 60 25.28 5.38 -14.31
CA THR A 60 24.71 4.51 -15.33
C THR A 60 24.59 5.25 -16.65
N ASP A 61 25.12 4.63 -17.70
CA ASP A 61 25.24 5.08 -19.11
C ASP A 61 23.93 5.66 -19.72
N ARG A 62 22.78 5.45 -19.05
CA ARG A 62 21.47 5.99 -19.40
C ARG A 62 21.38 7.52 -19.22
N ARG A 63 22.17 8.14 -18.32
CA ARG A 63 22.21 9.62 -18.19
C ARG A 63 22.69 10.30 -19.47
N ARG A 64 23.58 9.67 -20.23
CA ARG A 64 24.14 10.24 -21.47
C ARG A 64 23.20 10.20 -22.67
N LEU A 65 22.23 9.28 -22.70
CA LEU A 65 21.24 9.21 -23.80
C LEU A 65 20.15 10.29 -23.68
N ALA A 66 19.98 10.93 -22.53
CA ALA A 66 19.04 12.04 -22.33
C ALA A 66 19.61 13.42 -22.67
N GLU A 67 20.94 13.54 -22.89
CA GLU A 67 21.60 14.81 -23.22
C GLU A 67 21.85 14.99 -24.73
N GLY A 68 21.32 14.08 -25.55
CA GLY A 68 21.33 14.19 -27.00
C GLY A 68 20.14 15.01 -27.53
N SER A 69 20.38 16.29 -27.84
CA SER A 69 19.63 17.08 -28.84
C SER A 69 18.15 17.43 -28.56
N GLY A 70 17.92 18.69 -28.18
CA GLY A 70 16.65 19.40 -28.34
C GLY A 70 15.91 19.65 -27.02
N GLY A 71 15.42 20.88 -26.81
CA GLY A 71 14.77 21.36 -25.56
C GLY A 71 13.42 20.71 -25.21
N GLY A 72 13.26 19.41 -25.39
CA GLY A 72 12.15 18.61 -24.88
C GLY A 72 12.32 18.31 -23.39
N LYS A 73 11.21 18.24 -22.65
CA LYS A 73 11.22 17.76 -21.25
C LYS A 73 11.75 16.32 -21.22
N ARG A 74 12.70 16.04 -20.31
CA ARG A 74 13.14 14.68 -20.00
C ARG A 74 11.92 13.83 -19.61
N LYS A 75 11.66 12.73 -20.33
CA LYS A 75 10.63 11.76 -19.93
C LYS A 75 11.04 11.09 -18.62
N SER A 76 10.09 10.92 -17.70
CA SER A 76 10.36 10.24 -16.43
C SER A 76 10.50 8.74 -16.62
N THR A 77 11.24 8.08 -15.73
CA THR A 77 11.38 6.61 -15.72
C THR A 77 10.78 6.03 -14.45
N VAL A 78 9.95 5.00 -14.55
CA VAL A 78 9.22 4.40 -13.42
C VAL A 78 9.54 2.92 -13.33
N LEU A 79 9.82 2.43 -12.12
CA LEU A 79 9.97 0.99 -11.88
C LEU A 79 8.63 0.38 -11.48
N VAL A 80 8.17 -0.64 -12.20
CA VAL A 80 6.99 -1.41 -11.85
C VAL A 80 7.42 -2.67 -11.11
N ILE A 81 6.99 -2.82 -9.85
CA ILE A 81 7.21 -4.01 -9.05
C ILE A 81 5.93 -4.83 -9.07
N ASN A 82 5.91 -5.91 -9.85
CA ASN A 82 4.81 -6.86 -9.89
C ASN A 82 5.02 -7.95 -8.83
N THR A 83 4.31 -7.81 -7.71
CA THR A 83 4.38 -8.77 -6.61
C THR A 83 3.36 -9.89 -6.77
N GLY A 84 2.40 -9.74 -7.67
CA GLY A 84 1.27 -10.66 -7.85
C GLY A 84 -0.03 -9.93 -8.20
N GLY A 85 -1.15 -10.64 -8.00
CA GLY A 85 -2.46 -10.18 -8.43
C GLY A 85 -2.82 -10.63 -9.85
N THR A 86 -4.05 -10.30 -10.27
CA THR A 86 -4.76 -11.07 -11.31
C THR A 86 -4.37 -10.78 -12.77
N LEU A 87 -3.61 -9.72 -13.10
CA LEU A 87 -3.08 -9.53 -14.47
C LEU A 87 -2.03 -10.57 -14.76
N GLY A 88 -1.26 -10.94 -13.74
CA GLY A 88 -0.26 -11.98 -13.83
C GLY A 88 -0.88 -13.36 -13.81
N MET A 89 -2.21 -13.49 -13.65
CA MET A 89 -2.89 -14.77 -13.53
C MET A 89 -3.59 -15.17 -14.83
N ARG A 90 -3.60 -16.47 -15.11
CA ARG A 90 -4.48 -17.08 -16.12
C ARG A 90 -5.38 -18.11 -15.45
N LYS A 91 -6.55 -18.33 -16.04
CA LYS A 91 -7.38 -19.47 -15.63
C LYS A 91 -6.60 -20.74 -15.89
N GLU A 92 -6.47 -21.56 -14.86
CA GLU A 92 -5.86 -22.88 -14.95
C GLU A 92 -6.90 -23.87 -15.49
N ASP A 93 -6.55 -24.57 -16.57
CA ASP A 93 -7.48 -25.41 -17.32
C ASP A 93 -8.05 -26.59 -16.50
N LYS A 94 -7.34 -27.03 -15.45
CA LYS A 94 -7.71 -28.22 -14.65
C LYS A 94 -8.56 -27.90 -13.42
N SER A 95 -8.26 -26.80 -12.73
CA SER A 95 -8.94 -26.42 -11.48
C SER A 95 -10.03 -25.38 -11.69
N GLY A 96 -10.02 -24.67 -12.83
CA GLY A 96 -10.90 -23.52 -13.10
C GLY A 96 -10.55 -22.27 -12.28
N GLY A 97 -9.59 -22.36 -11.35
CA GLY A 97 -9.07 -21.26 -10.57
C GLY A 97 -8.13 -20.36 -11.36
N LEU A 98 -7.88 -19.14 -10.87
CA LEU A 98 -6.83 -18.26 -11.41
C LEU A 98 -5.49 -18.64 -10.77
N ALA A 99 -4.45 -18.85 -11.58
CA ALA A 99 -3.11 -19.13 -11.12
C ALA A 99 -2.11 -18.15 -11.76
N PRO A 100 -1.09 -17.68 -11.03
CA PRO A 100 -0.04 -16.82 -11.58
C PRO A 100 0.74 -17.52 -12.69
N VAL A 101 1.06 -16.79 -13.76
CA VAL A 101 1.85 -17.23 -14.90
C VAL A 101 3.05 -16.29 -15.06
N PRO A 102 4.28 -16.77 -14.82
CA PRO A 102 5.50 -15.97 -14.96
C PRO A 102 5.60 -15.30 -16.34
N GLY A 103 5.96 -14.03 -16.35
CA GLY A 103 6.16 -13.18 -17.53
C GLY A 103 4.88 -12.75 -18.24
N TYR A 104 3.71 -13.23 -17.81
CA TYR A 104 2.44 -12.87 -18.44
C TYR A 104 2.11 -11.38 -18.19
N PHE A 105 2.27 -10.88 -16.97
CA PHE A 105 2.08 -9.46 -16.64
C PHE A 105 2.96 -8.55 -17.51
N THR A 106 4.25 -8.89 -17.58
CA THR A 106 5.25 -8.17 -18.39
C THR A 106 4.83 -8.14 -19.87
N SER A 107 4.38 -9.28 -20.42
CA SER A 107 3.89 -9.35 -21.79
C SER A 107 2.67 -8.46 -22.03
N GLN A 108 1.73 -8.40 -21.07
CA GLN A 108 0.54 -7.57 -21.19
C GLN A 108 0.91 -6.08 -21.19
N MET A 109 1.76 -5.62 -20.26
CA MET A 109 2.16 -4.21 -20.21
C MET A 109 2.85 -3.73 -21.48
N LEU A 110 3.73 -4.55 -22.08
CA LEU A 110 4.43 -4.20 -23.32
C LEU A 110 3.53 -4.14 -24.55
N THR A 111 2.32 -4.70 -24.48
CA THR A 111 1.31 -4.61 -25.55
C THR A 111 0.30 -3.47 -25.35
N MET A 112 0.37 -2.73 -24.23
CA MET A 112 -0.52 -1.59 -23.99
C MET A 112 -0.01 -0.37 -24.77
N GLU A 113 -0.69 -0.03 -25.86
CA GLU A 113 -0.38 1.14 -26.69
C GLU A 113 -0.35 2.45 -25.87
N GLU A 114 -1.21 2.57 -24.85
CA GLU A 114 -1.23 3.74 -23.98
C GLU A 114 0.09 3.93 -23.24
N LEU A 115 0.81 2.86 -22.91
CA LEU A 115 2.08 2.91 -22.21
C LEU A 115 3.28 3.06 -23.15
N VAL A 116 3.20 2.47 -24.35
CA VAL A 116 4.35 2.35 -25.26
C VAL A 116 4.38 3.48 -26.29
N ILE A 117 3.23 3.92 -26.77
CA ILE A 117 3.12 4.87 -27.89
C ILE A 117 2.90 6.31 -27.39
N ALA A 118 2.23 6.49 -26.25
CA ALA A 118 1.86 7.82 -25.79
C ALA A 118 3.09 8.65 -25.37
N ASP A 119 3.20 9.86 -25.95
CA ASP A 119 4.37 10.71 -25.72
C ASP A 119 4.53 11.19 -24.27
N ASP A 120 3.42 11.37 -23.56
CA ASP A 120 3.40 11.87 -22.19
C ASP A 120 3.56 10.77 -21.12
N MET A 121 3.72 9.50 -21.53
CA MET A 121 3.93 8.40 -20.58
C MET A 121 5.40 8.24 -20.18
N PRO A 122 5.67 7.88 -18.91
CA PRO A 122 7.01 7.56 -18.46
C PRO A 122 7.53 6.29 -19.13
N PHE A 123 8.85 6.23 -19.33
CA PHE A 123 9.53 4.97 -19.57
C PHE A 123 9.38 4.06 -18.35
N PHE A 124 9.45 2.76 -18.56
CA PHE A 124 9.32 1.82 -17.46
C PHE A 124 10.19 0.57 -17.60
N ASP A 125 10.65 0.09 -16.46
CA ASP A 125 11.20 -1.25 -16.28
C ASP A 125 10.26 -2.05 -15.37
N ILE A 126 10.27 -3.38 -15.47
CA ILE A 126 9.41 -4.27 -14.67
C ILE A 126 10.29 -5.24 -13.88
N VAL A 127 10.05 -5.32 -12.57
CA VAL A 127 10.50 -6.41 -11.70
C VAL A 127 9.31 -7.30 -11.45
N GLU A 128 9.39 -8.56 -11.87
CA GLU A 128 8.38 -9.56 -11.57
C GLU A 128 8.90 -10.48 -10.45
N TYR A 129 8.13 -10.62 -9.37
CA TYR A 129 8.53 -11.49 -8.26
C TYR A 129 8.38 -12.96 -8.63
N ASP A 130 9.37 -13.75 -8.22
CA ASP A 130 9.33 -15.20 -8.23
C ASP A 130 9.48 -15.72 -6.79
N PRO A 131 8.50 -16.49 -6.25
CA PRO A 131 7.17 -16.69 -6.83
C PRO A 131 6.33 -15.41 -6.79
N LEU A 132 5.32 -15.31 -7.67
CA LEU A 132 4.25 -14.32 -7.51
C LEU A 132 3.39 -14.68 -6.30
N LEU A 133 2.95 -13.67 -5.56
CA LEU A 133 2.25 -13.84 -4.29
C LEU A 133 0.76 -13.50 -4.42
N ASP A 134 -0.08 -14.34 -3.80
CA ASP A 134 -1.46 -13.98 -3.47
C ASP A 134 -1.44 -12.96 -2.32
N SER A 135 -2.18 -11.85 -2.46
CA SER A 135 -2.26 -10.83 -1.40
C SER A 135 -2.66 -11.41 -0.04
N SER A 136 -3.51 -12.44 0.00
CA SER A 136 -3.93 -13.08 1.24
C SER A 136 -2.80 -13.80 1.99
N CYS A 137 -1.67 -14.06 1.33
CA CYS A 137 -0.50 -14.73 1.89
C CYS A 137 0.65 -13.77 2.26
N PHE A 138 0.46 -12.44 2.14
CA PHE A 138 1.53 -11.49 2.44
C PHE A 138 1.88 -11.45 3.93
N GLU A 139 3.17 -11.50 4.21
CA GLU A 139 3.77 -11.33 5.53
C GLU A 139 4.64 -10.05 5.59
N PRO A 140 5.05 -9.59 6.79
CA PRO A 140 5.92 -8.43 6.91
C PRO A 140 7.26 -8.54 6.17
N SER A 141 7.77 -9.76 5.97
CA SER A 141 8.95 -10.06 5.16
C SER A 141 8.76 -9.69 3.68
N ASP A 142 7.55 -9.86 3.15
CA ASP A 142 7.24 -9.49 1.76
C ASP A 142 7.18 -7.96 1.60
N TRP A 143 6.62 -7.25 2.58
CA TRP A 143 6.67 -5.78 2.60
C TRP A 143 8.11 -5.27 2.69
N ALA A 144 8.94 -5.92 3.51
CA ALA A 144 10.36 -5.62 3.60
C ALA A 144 11.08 -5.84 2.26
N ARG A 145 10.77 -6.91 1.52
CA ARG A 145 11.31 -7.16 0.18
C ARG A 145 10.98 -6.00 -0.77
N ILE A 146 9.73 -5.57 -0.82
CA ILE A 146 9.30 -4.41 -1.64
C ILE A 146 10.05 -3.14 -1.23
N ALA A 147 10.16 -2.87 0.08
CA ALA A 147 10.84 -1.69 0.58
C ALA A 147 12.35 -1.68 0.24
N ILE A 148 13.01 -2.84 0.32
CA ILE A 148 14.43 -3.02 -0.07
C ILE A 148 14.61 -2.77 -1.56
N ASP A 149 13.74 -3.34 -2.40
CA ASP A 149 13.80 -3.20 -3.86
C ASP A 149 13.61 -1.74 -4.28
N ILE A 150 12.62 -1.04 -3.69
CA ILE A 150 12.45 0.41 -3.85
C ILE A 150 13.70 1.15 -3.40
N GLY A 151 14.30 0.75 -2.27
CA GLY A 151 15.49 1.39 -1.73
C GLY A 151 16.70 1.28 -2.63
N ARG A 152 16.98 0.09 -3.16
CA ARG A 152 18.06 -0.17 -4.13
C ARG A 152 17.88 0.66 -5.39
N ALA A 153 16.65 0.70 -5.90
CA ALA A 153 16.31 1.42 -7.12
C ALA A 153 16.05 2.92 -6.90
N TYR A 154 16.11 3.42 -5.65
CA TYR A 154 15.53 4.71 -5.28
C TYR A 154 16.10 5.87 -6.10
N HIS A 155 17.40 5.88 -6.37
CA HIS A 155 18.05 6.97 -7.12
C HIS A 155 18.08 6.75 -8.64
N CYS A 156 17.70 5.56 -9.12
CA CYS A 156 17.73 5.20 -10.54
C CYS A 156 16.42 5.53 -11.28
N TYR A 157 15.29 5.57 -10.58
CA TYR A 157 13.97 5.79 -11.15
C TYR A 157 13.32 7.05 -10.59
N ASP A 158 12.51 7.76 -11.38
CA ASP A 158 11.78 8.94 -10.92
C ASP A 158 10.58 8.57 -10.04
N GLY A 159 9.97 7.40 -10.22
CA GLY A 159 8.85 6.90 -9.41
C GLY A 159 8.74 5.38 -9.42
N PHE A 160 7.80 4.85 -8.64
CA PHE A 160 7.59 3.40 -8.49
C PHE A 160 6.12 3.08 -8.59
N VAL A 161 5.74 1.96 -9.18
CA VAL A 161 4.38 1.40 -9.10
C VAL A 161 4.49 0.00 -8.52
N VAL A 162 3.66 -0.30 -7.52
CA VAL A 162 3.61 -1.65 -6.93
C VAL A 162 2.28 -2.29 -7.31
N CYS A 163 2.34 -3.35 -8.11
CA CYS A 163 1.17 -4.14 -8.52
C CYS A 163 1.00 -5.32 -7.57
N MET A 164 -0.19 -5.41 -6.97
CA MET A 164 -0.50 -6.38 -5.90
C MET A 164 -1.98 -6.79 -5.97
N GLY A 165 -2.32 -7.96 -5.42
CA GLY A 165 -3.71 -8.36 -5.17
C GLY A 165 -4.42 -7.47 -4.14
N THR A 166 -5.75 -7.45 -4.13
CA THR A 166 -6.49 -6.48 -3.32
C THR A 166 -6.82 -6.89 -1.91
N ASP A 167 -6.63 -8.11 -1.45
CA ASP A 167 -7.17 -8.47 -0.13
C ASP A 167 -6.41 -7.81 1.03
N THR A 168 -5.10 -7.59 0.87
CA THR A 168 -4.25 -7.00 1.90
C THR A 168 -3.51 -5.75 1.43
N MET A 169 -3.88 -5.18 0.28
CA MET A 169 -3.18 -4.02 -0.29
C MET A 169 -3.16 -2.80 0.65
N ALA A 170 -4.25 -2.54 1.40
CA ALA A 170 -4.25 -1.48 2.42
C ALA A 170 -3.21 -1.71 3.53
N TYR A 171 -3.00 -2.95 3.95
CA TYR A 171 -1.96 -3.29 4.93
C TYR A 171 -0.56 -3.07 4.35
N ALA A 172 -0.28 -3.59 3.16
CA ALA A 172 1.02 -3.41 2.51
C ALA A 172 1.32 -1.92 2.24
N ALA A 173 0.35 -1.17 1.71
CA ALA A 173 0.48 0.27 1.48
C ALA A 173 0.76 1.02 2.80
N SER A 174 0.03 0.68 3.86
CA SER A 174 0.23 1.28 5.19
C SER A 174 1.64 0.98 5.73
N ALA A 175 2.09 -0.28 5.67
CA ALA A 175 3.42 -0.68 6.08
C ALA A 175 4.52 0.09 5.33
N LEU A 176 4.45 0.12 3.99
CA LEU A 176 5.40 0.85 3.15
C LEU A 176 5.44 2.35 3.49
N SER A 177 4.31 2.96 3.86
CA SER A 177 4.27 4.37 4.27
C SER A 177 5.14 4.65 5.50
N PHE A 178 5.27 3.68 6.42
CA PHE A 178 6.12 3.78 7.60
C PHE A 178 7.57 3.36 7.30
N MET A 179 7.77 2.28 6.54
CA MET A 179 9.08 1.74 6.18
C MET A 179 9.93 2.70 5.35
N LEU A 180 9.30 3.49 4.47
CA LEU A 180 9.95 4.42 3.54
C LEU A 180 10.05 5.82 4.16
N GLU A 181 11.03 6.01 5.04
CA GLU A 181 11.27 7.30 5.69
C GLU A 181 11.85 8.32 4.72
N ASN A 182 11.40 9.59 4.86
CA ASN A 182 11.81 10.71 4.01
C ASN A 182 11.57 10.45 2.52
N LEU A 183 10.45 9.79 2.20
CA LEU A 183 10.05 9.53 0.82
C LEU A 183 9.79 10.85 0.07
N GLY A 184 10.60 11.10 -0.96
CA GLY A 184 10.43 12.21 -1.89
C GLY A 184 9.75 11.84 -3.20
N LYS A 185 9.16 10.63 -3.30
CA LYS A 185 8.62 10.08 -4.56
C LYS A 185 7.21 9.54 -4.43
N THR A 186 6.43 9.61 -5.51
CA THR A 186 5.08 9.01 -5.56
C THR A 186 5.15 7.51 -5.82
N ILE A 187 4.52 6.72 -4.95
CA ILE A 187 4.47 5.25 -5.06
C ILE A 187 3.02 4.78 -4.96
N PRO A 188 2.25 4.73 -6.06
CA PRO A 188 0.91 4.15 -6.05
C PRO A 188 0.97 2.61 -6.07
N LEU A 189 0.21 2.01 -5.15
CA LEU A 189 -0.23 0.63 -5.26
C LEU A 189 -1.48 0.57 -6.15
N ALA A 190 -1.55 -0.43 -7.03
CA ALA A 190 -2.65 -0.61 -7.98
C ALA A 190 -3.02 -2.10 -8.15
N GLU A 191 -4.32 -2.38 -8.27
CA GLU A 191 -4.83 -3.72 -8.60
C GLU A 191 -4.79 -4.00 -10.10
N VAL A 192 -4.83 -5.30 -10.37
CA VAL A 192 -4.71 -5.90 -11.66
C VAL A 192 -5.90 -6.79 -12.13
N TYR A 193 -7.17 -6.53 -11.73
CA TYR A 193 -8.40 -7.18 -12.25
C TYR A 193 -9.41 -6.18 -12.85
N ASN A 194 -10.07 -6.55 -13.97
CA ASN A 194 -11.22 -5.93 -14.70
C ASN A 194 -11.25 -4.39 -14.96
N ASP A 195 -10.47 -3.59 -14.24
CA ASP A 195 -10.05 -2.21 -14.49
C ASP A 195 -8.51 -2.10 -14.43
N ALA A 196 -7.83 -3.26 -14.48
CA ALA A 196 -6.40 -3.44 -14.31
C ALA A 196 -5.54 -2.56 -15.23
N ARG A 197 -5.84 -2.61 -16.53
CA ARG A 197 -5.13 -1.84 -17.56
C ARG A 197 -5.21 -0.35 -17.23
N ARG A 198 -6.40 0.15 -16.90
CA ARG A 198 -6.61 1.54 -16.51
C ARG A 198 -5.87 1.89 -15.22
N ASN A 199 -5.98 1.05 -14.19
CA ASN A 199 -5.33 1.28 -12.90
C ASN A 199 -3.80 1.36 -13.06
N VAL A 200 -3.21 0.45 -13.84
CA VAL A 200 -1.77 0.46 -14.14
C VAL A 200 -1.39 1.70 -14.95
N VAL A 201 -2.09 1.99 -16.05
CA VAL A 201 -1.82 3.19 -16.87
C VAL A 201 -1.87 4.47 -16.03
N VAL A 202 -2.91 4.63 -15.21
CA VAL A 202 -3.06 5.82 -14.37
C VAL A 202 -2.04 5.83 -13.23
N ALA A 203 -1.72 4.69 -12.62
CA ALA A 203 -0.67 4.58 -11.61
C ALA A 203 0.70 4.99 -12.19
N MET A 204 1.00 4.59 -13.43
CA MET A 204 2.18 5.02 -14.16
C MET A 204 2.17 6.54 -14.40
N MET A 205 1.04 7.13 -14.81
CA MET A 205 0.92 8.59 -14.95
C MET A 205 1.13 9.32 -13.62
N ILE A 206 0.58 8.78 -12.53
CA ILE A 206 0.70 9.34 -11.18
C ILE A 206 2.15 9.30 -10.71
N ALA A 207 2.79 8.13 -10.81
CA ALA A 207 4.20 7.93 -10.51
C ALA A 207 5.08 8.83 -11.40
N GLY A 208 4.87 8.89 -12.72
CA GLY A 208 5.67 9.73 -13.61
C GLY A 208 5.56 11.24 -13.31
N SER A 209 4.47 11.68 -12.67
CA SER A 209 4.22 13.09 -12.37
C SER A 209 4.89 13.63 -11.10
N GLN A 210 5.19 12.73 -10.14
CA GLN A 210 5.85 13.05 -8.86
C GLN A 210 5.18 14.18 -8.05
N LYS A 211 3.86 14.36 -8.20
CA LYS A 211 3.14 15.48 -7.59
C LYS A 211 2.74 15.26 -6.13
N ILE A 212 2.79 14.01 -5.65
CA ILE A 212 2.36 13.58 -4.32
C ILE A 212 3.46 12.66 -3.76
N PRO A 213 4.44 13.15 -2.98
CA PRO A 213 5.59 12.37 -2.54
C PRO A 213 5.22 11.45 -1.35
N GLU A 214 4.28 10.53 -1.59
CA GLU A 214 3.75 9.61 -0.60
C GLU A 214 3.60 8.20 -1.19
N VAL A 215 3.50 7.21 -0.30
CA VAL A 215 2.90 5.93 -0.65
C VAL A 215 1.40 6.15 -0.76
N CYS A 216 0.85 5.75 -1.89
CA CYS A 216 -0.54 5.97 -2.23
C CYS A 216 -1.21 4.66 -2.62
N LEU A 217 -2.54 4.64 -2.58
CA LEU A 217 -3.35 3.58 -3.17
C LEU A 217 -4.23 4.22 -4.25
N PHE A 218 -4.13 3.75 -5.49
CA PHE A 218 -4.98 4.23 -6.57
C PHE A 218 -6.05 3.19 -6.91
N PHE A 219 -7.33 3.56 -6.76
CA PHE A 219 -8.45 2.68 -7.04
C PHE A 219 -9.70 3.48 -7.40
N SER A 220 -10.49 3.00 -8.37
CA SER A 220 -11.80 3.59 -8.72
C SER A 220 -11.78 5.11 -8.93
N ASN A 221 -10.80 5.60 -9.69
CA ASN A 221 -10.58 7.03 -9.94
C ASN A 221 -10.11 7.85 -8.74
N LYS A 222 -9.85 7.25 -7.58
CA LYS A 222 -9.40 7.94 -6.38
C LYS A 222 -7.93 7.62 -6.11
N LEU A 223 -7.14 8.64 -5.85
CA LEU A 223 -5.81 8.49 -5.25
C LEU A 223 -5.93 8.72 -3.75
N LEU A 224 -5.71 7.68 -2.97
CA LEU A 224 -5.85 7.66 -1.52
C LEU A 224 -4.47 7.70 -0.85
N ARG A 225 -4.38 8.34 0.32
CA ARG A 225 -3.21 8.17 1.20
C ARG A 225 -3.21 6.72 1.68
N ALA A 226 -2.08 6.03 1.52
CA ALA A 226 -1.98 4.60 1.80
C ALA A 226 -2.46 4.21 3.21
N ASN A 227 -1.92 4.86 4.24
CA ASN A 227 -2.27 4.62 5.66
C ASN A 227 -3.59 5.24 6.12
N ARG A 228 -4.47 5.60 5.18
CA ARG A 228 -5.85 6.03 5.41
C ARG A 228 -6.86 5.20 4.61
N ALA A 229 -6.38 4.29 3.76
CA ALA A 229 -7.20 3.49 2.89
C ALA A 229 -7.70 2.21 3.57
N VAL A 230 -8.93 1.80 3.25
CA VAL A 230 -9.57 0.56 3.70
C VAL A 230 -10.25 -0.10 2.50
N LYS A 231 -10.21 -1.43 2.40
CA LYS A 231 -11.04 -2.18 1.45
C LYS A 231 -12.45 -2.28 2.03
N VAL A 232 -13.40 -1.54 1.46
CA VAL A 232 -14.78 -1.40 1.94
C VAL A 232 -15.77 -2.28 1.17
N ASP A 233 -15.38 -2.81 0.02
CA ASP A 233 -16.22 -3.70 -0.80
C ASP A 233 -15.37 -4.83 -1.39
N SER A 234 -15.87 -6.06 -1.34
CA SER A 234 -15.17 -7.25 -1.81
C SER A 234 -15.37 -7.54 -3.30
N LEU A 235 -16.37 -6.93 -3.95
CA LEU A 235 -16.78 -7.23 -5.33
C LEU A 235 -16.84 -5.99 -6.22
N ALA A 236 -17.09 -4.81 -5.67
CA ALA A 236 -17.25 -3.60 -6.46
C ALA A 236 -15.91 -3.08 -7.01
N LEU A 237 -15.96 -2.47 -8.19
CA LEU A 237 -14.83 -1.72 -8.75
C LEU A 237 -14.46 -0.50 -7.90
N THR A 238 -15.34 -0.07 -6.98
CA THR A 238 -15.10 0.93 -5.94
C THR A 238 -14.70 0.26 -4.61
N ALA A 239 -13.77 -0.69 -4.65
CA ALA A 239 -13.42 -1.53 -3.49
C ALA A 239 -12.76 -0.77 -2.34
N TYR A 240 -12.10 0.36 -2.61
CA TYR A 240 -11.31 1.10 -1.64
C TYR A 240 -11.87 2.50 -1.35
N ASP A 241 -11.78 2.91 -0.09
CA ASP A 241 -12.09 4.27 0.32
C ASP A 241 -11.16 4.78 1.43
N SER A 242 -11.25 6.08 1.72
CA SER A 242 -10.52 6.75 2.80
C SER A 242 -11.50 7.46 3.73
N PRO A 243 -12.13 6.73 4.68
CA PRO A 243 -13.29 7.23 5.41
C PRO A 243 -13.04 8.49 6.27
N ASN A 244 -11.82 8.63 6.79
CA ASN A 244 -11.41 9.66 7.74
C ASN A 244 -10.43 10.69 7.14
N PHE A 245 -10.11 10.59 5.85
CA PHE A 245 -9.20 11.53 5.22
C PHE A 245 -9.58 11.80 3.76
N ALA A 246 -9.36 13.03 3.31
CA ALA A 246 -9.63 13.44 1.95
C ALA A 246 -8.73 12.67 0.95
N HIS A 247 -9.27 12.24 -0.21
CA HIS A 247 -8.44 11.74 -1.32
C HIS A 247 -7.31 12.73 -1.67
N LEU A 248 -6.13 12.22 -2.03
CA LEU A 248 -5.00 12.99 -2.54
C LEU A 248 -5.18 13.42 -4.01
N GLY A 249 -6.12 12.81 -4.71
CA GLY A 249 -6.54 13.25 -6.03
C GLY A 249 -7.70 12.44 -6.59
N ASP A 250 -8.36 13.01 -7.60
CA ASP A 250 -9.49 12.41 -8.30
C ASP A 250 -9.24 12.42 -9.81
N LEU A 251 -9.41 11.26 -10.44
CA LEU A 251 -9.34 11.08 -11.88
C LEU A 251 -10.70 11.44 -12.51
N GLY A 252 -10.74 12.55 -13.23
CA GLY A 252 -11.81 12.86 -14.20
C GLY A 252 -11.27 12.76 -15.62
N VAL A 253 -11.60 13.74 -16.47
CA VAL A 253 -10.96 13.92 -17.80
C VAL A 253 -9.44 14.06 -17.66
N LYS A 254 -8.96 14.63 -16.56
CA LYS A 254 -7.56 14.65 -16.15
C LYS A 254 -7.45 14.40 -14.66
N MET A 255 -6.27 13.95 -14.22
CA MET A 255 -5.96 13.78 -12.81
C MET A 255 -5.90 15.14 -12.10
N ARG A 256 -6.76 15.34 -11.10
CA ARG A 256 -6.73 16.53 -10.21
C ARG A 256 -6.12 16.15 -8.88
N TYR A 257 -4.95 16.71 -8.60
CA TYR A 257 -4.22 16.45 -7.35
C TYR A 257 -4.58 17.50 -6.29
N ARG A 258 -4.78 17.04 -5.05
CA ARG A 258 -4.97 17.88 -3.86
C ARG A 258 -3.69 17.96 -3.04
N ARG A 259 -2.82 18.89 -3.44
CA ARG A 259 -1.53 19.13 -2.77
C ARG A 259 -1.67 19.80 -1.41
N ASP A 260 -2.79 20.46 -1.17
CA ASP A 260 -3.17 21.10 0.09
C ASP A 260 -3.31 20.10 1.25
N VAL A 261 -3.63 18.84 0.96
CA VAL A 261 -3.73 17.77 1.96
C VAL A 261 -2.58 16.75 1.89
N ALA A 262 -1.66 16.91 0.93
CA ALA A 262 -0.49 16.05 0.76
C ALA A 262 0.57 16.33 1.84
N LEU A 263 1.40 15.33 2.15
CA LEU A 263 2.55 15.50 3.03
C LEU A 263 3.53 16.51 2.41
N PRO A 264 4.19 17.35 3.25
CA PRO A 264 5.24 18.22 2.76
C PRO A 264 6.42 17.39 2.22
N PRO A 265 7.23 17.96 1.32
CA PRO A 265 8.46 17.32 0.87
C PRO A 265 9.37 16.91 2.06
N PRO A 266 10.11 15.80 1.93
CA PRO A 266 10.97 15.33 3.00
C PRO A 266 12.09 16.32 3.30
N ARG A 267 12.52 16.37 4.56
CA ARG A 267 13.58 17.27 5.04
C ARG A 267 14.92 16.56 5.29
N GLY A 268 14.99 15.25 5.06
CA GLY A 268 16.16 14.42 5.34
C GLY A 268 16.43 13.40 4.23
N PRO A 269 17.54 12.64 4.33
CA PRO A 269 17.86 11.60 3.38
C PRO A 269 16.82 10.47 3.47
N PHE A 270 16.49 9.90 2.32
CA PHE A 270 15.63 8.73 2.22
C PHE A 270 16.24 7.53 2.96
N ARG A 271 15.41 6.80 3.70
CA ARG A 271 15.82 5.63 4.49
C ARG A 271 14.77 4.52 4.42
N VAL A 272 15.23 3.29 4.44
CA VAL A 272 14.37 2.09 4.45
C VAL A 272 14.49 1.39 5.80
N HIS A 273 13.36 1.17 6.44
CA HIS A 273 13.24 0.40 7.69
C HIS A 273 12.46 -0.88 7.43
N THR A 274 13.10 -2.03 7.56
CA THR A 274 12.52 -3.33 7.19
C THR A 274 12.19 -4.23 8.38
N ASN A 275 12.75 -3.94 9.56
CA ASN A 275 12.44 -4.72 10.74
C ASN A 275 11.00 -4.45 11.20
N MET A 276 10.21 -5.49 11.29
CA MET A 276 8.81 -5.45 11.71
C MET A 276 8.57 -6.55 12.74
N ASP A 277 7.79 -6.26 13.76
CA ASP A 277 7.38 -7.25 14.75
C ASP A 277 5.85 -7.30 14.83
N SER A 278 5.29 -8.27 14.13
CA SER A 278 3.84 -8.46 13.94
C SER A 278 3.17 -9.27 15.05
N ARG A 279 3.79 -9.40 16.24
CA ARG A 279 3.18 -10.06 17.41
C ARG A 279 2.06 -9.20 18.03
N VAL A 280 1.04 -8.96 17.23
CA VAL A 280 -0.13 -8.10 17.48
C VAL A 280 -1.37 -8.89 17.11
N VAL A 281 -2.43 -8.75 17.90
CA VAL A 281 -3.74 -9.36 17.62
C VAL A 281 -4.82 -8.28 17.58
N VAL A 282 -5.74 -8.38 16.63
CA VAL A 282 -6.91 -7.50 16.54
C VAL A 282 -8.14 -8.25 17.02
N ILE A 283 -8.92 -7.62 17.89
CA ILE A 283 -10.10 -8.20 18.51
C ILE A 283 -11.27 -7.25 18.32
N LYS A 284 -12.23 -7.68 17.49
CA LYS A 284 -13.50 -6.99 17.31
C LYS A 284 -14.45 -7.35 18.45
N LEU A 285 -14.80 -6.39 19.30
CA LEU A 285 -15.73 -6.65 20.39
C LEU A 285 -17.16 -6.80 19.88
N ILE A 286 -17.92 -7.71 20.49
CA ILE A 286 -19.37 -7.86 20.24
C ILE A 286 -20.14 -7.87 21.56
N PRO A 287 -21.39 -7.39 21.62
CA PRO A 287 -22.17 -7.47 22.86
C PRO A 287 -22.21 -8.91 23.40
N GLY A 288 -21.85 -9.09 24.67
CA GLY A 288 -21.81 -10.41 25.29
C GLY A 288 -20.62 -11.29 24.91
N PHE A 289 -19.52 -10.72 24.37
CA PHE A 289 -18.29 -11.49 24.14
C PHE A 289 -17.80 -12.21 25.41
N ASP A 290 -17.09 -13.31 25.22
CA ASP A 290 -16.50 -14.10 26.30
C ASP A 290 -15.23 -13.42 26.83
N ASP A 291 -15.31 -12.86 28.04
CA ASP A 291 -14.17 -12.19 28.67
C ASP A 291 -13.06 -13.20 29.03
N HIS A 292 -13.42 -14.45 29.33
CA HIS A 292 -12.44 -15.48 29.70
C HIS A 292 -11.51 -15.80 28.55
N ALA A 293 -12.00 -15.80 27.30
CA ALA A 293 -11.16 -15.98 26.12
C ALA A 293 -10.11 -14.86 25.99
N LEU A 294 -10.47 -13.60 26.28
CA LEU A 294 -9.52 -12.48 26.26
C LEU A 294 -8.50 -12.59 27.39
N LEU A 295 -8.97 -12.94 28.59
CA LEU A 295 -8.10 -13.12 29.74
C LEU A 295 -7.09 -14.26 29.48
N ALA A 296 -7.56 -15.40 29.00
CA ALA A 296 -6.73 -16.56 28.67
C ALA A 296 -5.68 -16.24 27.59
N LEU A 297 -6.04 -15.44 26.58
CA LEU A 297 -5.10 -14.96 25.56
C LEU A 297 -3.92 -14.23 26.20
N VAL A 298 -4.18 -13.25 27.08
CA VAL A 298 -3.12 -12.49 27.76
C VAL A 298 -2.40 -13.32 28.80
N GLU A 299 -3.11 -14.22 29.49
CA GLU A 299 -2.56 -15.09 30.52
C GLU A 299 -1.55 -16.10 29.97
N HIS A 300 -1.81 -16.67 28.79
CA HIS A 300 -0.98 -17.74 28.23
C HIS A 300 -0.03 -17.29 27.12
N CYS A 301 -0.27 -16.16 26.46
CA CYS A 301 0.70 -15.65 25.49
C CYS A 301 1.99 -15.15 26.18
N THR A 302 3.13 -15.61 25.68
CA THR A 302 4.47 -15.22 26.18
C THR A 302 5.17 -14.20 25.28
N ALA A 303 4.78 -14.12 24.01
CA ALA A 303 5.46 -13.32 23.00
C ALA A 303 4.61 -12.15 22.46
N LEU A 304 3.31 -12.11 22.79
CA LEU A 304 2.40 -11.06 22.32
C LEU A 304 2.87 -9.68 22.81
N ARG A 305 2.90 -8.69 21.91
CA ARG A 305 3.34 -7.32 22.23
C ARG A 305 2.20 -6.32 22.30
N ALA A 306 1.13 -6.53 21.51
CA ALA A 306 -0.03 -5.68 21.57
C ALA A 306 -1.36 -6.40 21.28
N VAL A 307 -2.43 -5.88 21.86
CA VAL A 307 -3.81 -6.19 21.52
C VAL A 307 -4.46 -4.91 21.00
N VAL A 308 -5.03 -4.96 19.81
CA VAL A 308 -5.85 -3.89 19.24
C VAL A 308 -7.31 -4.27 19.44
N LEU A 309 -8.04 -3.48 20.23
CA LEU A 309 -9.48 -3.66 20.44
C LEU A 309 -10.26 -2.76 19.49
N GLU A 310 -11.11 -3.34 18.66
CA GLU A 310 -12.12 -2.58 17.92
C GLU A 310 -13.34 -2.38 18.82
N LEU A 311 -13.46 -1.17 19.38
CA LEU A 311 -14.49 -0.73 20.31
C LEU A 311 -15.71 -0.15 19.59
N TYR A 312 -16.79 0.07 20.33
CA TYR A 312 -18.03 0.62 19.79
C TYR A 312 -17.98 2.15 19.66
N GLY A 313 -18.51 2.70 18.57
CA GLY A 313 -18.71 4.14 18.40
C GLY A 313 -17.42 4.93 18.62
N THR A 314 -17.43 5.88 19.56
CA THR A 314 -16.29 6.75 19.86
C THR A 314 -15.28 6.15 20.87
N GLY A 315 -15.30 4.83 21.08
CA GLY A 315 -14.41 4.13 22.02
C GLY A 315 -15.09 3.54 23.26
N ASN A 316 -16.38 3.21 23.17
CA ASN A 316 -17.13 2.61 24.26
C ASN A 316 -16.81 1.12 24.40
N SER A 317 -16.71 0.66 25.65
CA SER A 317 -16.46 -0.74 26.01
C SER A 317 -17.30 -1.14 27.23
N PRO A 318 -17.50 -2.45 27.51
CA PRO A 318 -18.27 -2.88 28.66
C PRO A 318 -17.44 -2.80 29.95
N SER A 319 -17.01 -1.61 30.36
CA SER A 319 -16.13 -1.39 31.52
C SER A 319 -16.73 -1.77 32.88
N ARG A 320 -18.01 -2.13 32.94
CA ARG A 320 -18.65 -2.69 34.13
C ARG A 320 -18.35 -4.18 34.33
N ARG A 321 -17.81 -4.87 33.32
CA ARG A 321 -17.43 -6.28 33.40
C ARG A 321 -16.06 -6.39 34.06
N GLU A 322 -15.99 -7.06 35.20
CA GLU A 322 -14.77 -7.15 36.00
C GLU A 322 -13.66 -7.89 35.27
N ASP A 323 -13.98 -9.00 34.60
CA ASP A 323 -13.01 -9.78 33.82
C ASP A 323 -12.41 -9.01 32.65
N PHE A 324 -13.20 -8.16 31.97
CA PHE A 324 -12.69 -7.27 30.91
C PHE A 324 -11.69 -6.25 31.47
N VAL A 325 -12.01 -5.63 32.61
CA VAL A 325 -11.08 -4.71 33.28
C VAL A 325 -9.82 -5.46 33.74
N GLN A 326 -9.98 -6.70 34.23
CA GLN A 326 -8.88 -7.54 34.65
C GLN A 326 -7.96 -7.93 33.50
N PHE A 327 -8.52 -8.22 32.32
CA PHE A 327 -7.76 -8.43 31.09
C PHE A 327 -6.85 -7.22 30.78
N ILE A 328 -7.36 -5.98 30.85
CA ILE A 328 -6.57 -4.77 30.58
C ILE A 328 -5.46 -4.60 31.62
N LYS A 329 -5.78 -4.80 32.91
CA LYS A 329 -4.80 -4.72 34.00
C LYS A 329 -3.69 -5.76 33.82
N MET A 330 -4.05 -7.00 33.48
CA MET A 330 -3.10 -8.08 33.24
C MET A 330 -2.22 -7.80 32.02
N ALA A 331 -2.80 -7.30 30.93
CA ALA A 331 -2.05 -6.92 29.73
C ALA A 331 -0.99 -5.85 30.09
N LYS A 332 -1.40 -4.80 30.82
CA LYS A 332 -0.48 -3.77 31.32
C LYS A 332 0.62 -4.35 32.22
N ALA A 333 0.27 -5.24 33.15
CA ALA A 333 1.24 -5.88 34.04
C ALA A 333 2.28 -6.73 33.29
N LYS A 334 1.87 -7.36 32.18
CA LYS A 334 2.76 -8.14 31.29
C LYS A 334 3.50 -7.28 30.26
N GLY A 335 3.31 -5.97 30.25
CA GLY A 335 3.92 -5.08 29.27
C GLY A 335 3.29 -5.15 27.87
N ILE A 336 2.13 -5.81 27.71
CA ILE A 336 1.37 -5.87 26.47
C ILE A 336 0.62 -4.55 26.28
N LEU A 337 0.81 -3.91 25.13
CA LEU A 337 0.12 -2.66 24.80
C LEU A 337 -1.32 -2.95 24.36
N VAL A 338 -2.29 -2.30 25.01
CA VAL A 338 -3.68 -2.33 24.55
C VAL A 338 -3.98 -1.05 23.78
N MET A 339 -4.25 -1.18 22.48
CA MET A 339 -4.72 -0.10 21.62
C MET A 339 -6.24 -0.16 21.48
N ALA A 340 -6.89 0.99 21.37
CA ALA A 340 -8.32 1.10 21.08
C ALA A 340 -8.56 1.79 19.74
N VAL A 341 -9.24 1.11 18.82
CA VAL A 341 -9.77 1.66 17.56
C VAL A 341 -11.29 1.53 17.55
N THR A 342 -11.96 2.15 16.59
CA THR A 342 -13.42 2.02 16.44
C THR A 342 -13.77 0.98 15.39
N GLN A 343 -14.88 0.26 15.58
CA GLN A 343 -15.47 -0.58 14.54
C GLN A 343 -16.16 0.24 13.43
N CYS A 344 -16.44 1.52 13.68
CA CYS A 344 -17.06 2.39 12.71
C CYS A 344 -16.05 2.78 11.63
N LEU A 345 -16.44 2.71 10.35
CA LEU A 345 -15.58 3.15 9.26
C LEU A 345 -15.18 4.62 9.39
N ARG A 346 -16.10 5.48 9.87
CA ARG A 346 -15.86 6.93 10.03
C ARG A 346 -15.88 7.33 11.50
N GLY A 347 -15.03 8.30 11.83
CA GLY A 347 -14.81 8.80 13.19
C GLY A 347 -13.55 8.23 13.82
N GLY A 348 -13.40 8.44 15.12
CA GLY A 348 -12.23 7.98 15.87
C GLY A 348 -12.54 7.73 17.33
N VAL A 349 -11.56 7.14 18.02
CA VAL A 349 -11.63 6.86 19.46
C VAL A 349 -11.21 8.09 20.26
N SER A 350 -12.08 8.52 21.17
CA SER A 350 -11.83 9.61 22.12
C SER A 350 -12.08 9.10 23.53
N LEU A 351 -11.06 8.53 24.18
CA LEU A 351 -11.20 7.90 25.50
C LEU A 351 -11.62 8.91 26.60
N GLY A 352 -11.18 10.16 26.52
CA GLY A 352 -11.61 11.23 27.43
C GLY A 352 -13.09 11.60 27.31
N ALA A 353 -13.83 11.05 26.33
CA ALA A 353 -15.19 11.48 26.04
C ALA A 353 -16.25 11.03 27.05
N TYR A 354 -16.05 9.88 27.67
CA TYR A 354 -17.02 9.27 28.58
C TYR A 354 -16.28 8.66 29.77
N ALA A 355 -16.93 8.57 30.93
CA ALA A 355 -16.35 7.99 32.14
C ALA A 355 -15.77 6.58 31.91
N VAL A 356 -16.38 5.82 31.00
CA VAL A 356 -15.91 4.50 30.54
C VAL A 356 -14.51 4.59 29.91
N GLY A 357 -14.28 5.53 29.00
CA GLY A 357 -12.99 5.67 28.31
C GLY A 357 -11.90 6.23 29.22
N VAL A 358 -12.23 7.13 30.14
CA VAL A 358 -11.30 7.63 31.17
C VAL A 358 -10.73 6.48 32.01
N ALA A 359 -11.58 5.51 32.37
CA ALA A 359 -11.12 4.33 33.10
C ALA A 359 -10.17 3.45 32.27
N LEU A 360 -10.42 3.28 30.96
CA LEU A 360 -9.52 2.55 30.06
C LEU A 360 -8.15 3.22 29.97
N GLU A 361 -8.14 4.53 29.76
CA GLU A 361 -6.92 5.34 29.65
C GLU A 361 -6.10 5.30 30.94
N ALA A 362 -6.75 5.43 32.11
CA ALA A 362 -6.10 5.27 33.42
C ALA A 362 -5.45 3.87 33.59
N ASN A 363 -6.04 2.84 32.97
CA ASN A 363 -5.49 1.49 32.95
C ASN A 363 -4.47 1.27 31.82
N GLY A 364 -4.04 2.32 31.11
CA GLY A 364 -2.95 2.29 30.13
C GLY A 364 -3.35 1.88 28.71
N VAL A 365 -4.66 1.88 28.40
CA VAL A 365 -5.15 1.74 27.02
C VAL A 365 -4.81 3.02 26.24
N VAL A 366 -4.34 2.85 25.02
CA VAL A 366 -3.95 3.97 24.14
C VAL A 366 -4.95 4.11 23.00
N SER A 367 -5.45 5.33 22.78
CA SER A 367 -6.33 5.61 21.64
C SER A 367 -5.56 5.55 20.32
N GLY A 368 -6.13 4.88 19.32
CA GLY A 368 -5.70 4.96 17.92
C GLY A 368 -6.23 6.18 17.18
N GLY A 369 -7.02 7.04 17.83
CA GLY A 369 -7.65 8.20 17.19
C GLY A 369 -8.54 7.79 16.02
N ASP A 370 -8.36 8.43 14.86
CA ASP A 370 -9.07 8.13 13.62
C ASP A 370 -8.28 7.26 12.62
N MET A 371 -7.19 6.62 13.09
CA MET A 371 -6.43 5.65 12.28
C MET A 371 -7.30 4.44 11.91
N THR A 372 -7.04 3.88 10.74
CA THR A 372 -7.61 2.58 10.33
C THR A 372 -6.93 1.44 11.08
N THR A 373 -7.58 0.26 11.15
CA THR A 373 -6.98 -0.94 11.76
C THR A 373 -5.68 -1.33 11.05
N GLU A 374 -5.66 -1.21 9.72
CA GLU A 374 -4.49 -1.47 8.86
C GLU A 374 -3.31 -0.57 9.26
N ALA A 375 -3.57 0.73 9.45
CA ALA A 375 -2.55 1.70 9.85
C ALA A 375 -2.06 1.42 11.28
N VAL A 376 -2.94 1.09 12.23
CA VAL A 376 -2.55 0.79 13.61
C VAL A 376 -1.66 -0.45 13.70
N VAL A 377 -2.05 -1.55 13.07
CA VAL A 377 -1.28 -2.81 13.11
C VAL A 377 0.09 -2.64 12.46
N THR A 378 0.15 -1.98 11.30
CA THR A 378 1.42 -1.77 10.58
C THR A 378 2.32 -0.76 11.28
N LYS A 379 1.76 0.30 11.88
CA LYS A 379 2.52 1.25 12.72
C LYS A 379 3.07 0.59 13.97
N LEU A 380 2.29 -0.26 14.65
CA LEU A 380 2.79 -1.06 15.78
C LEU A 380 3.94 -1.97 15.34
N GLY A 381 3.77 -2.71 14.25
CA GLY A 381 4.81 -3.59 13.73
C GLY A 381 6.12 -2.85 13.43
N TYR A 382 6.01 -1.66 12.82
CA TYR A 382 7.14 -0.77 12.54
C TYR A 382 7.82 -0.29 13.83
N LEU A 383 7.05 0.27 14.76
CA LEU A 383 7.61 0.81 16.00
C LEU A 383 8.25 -0.28 16.88
N PHE A 384 7.66 -1.47 16.91
CA PHE A 384 8.22 -2.62 17.60
C PHE A 384 9.49 -3.17 16.96
N GLY A 385 9.66 -3.01 15.65
CA GLY A 385 10.90 -3.28 14.93
C GLY A 385 11.99 -2.21 15.15
N LEU A 386 11.61 -0.98 15.48
CA LEU A 386 12.55 0.11 15.76
C LEU A 386 13.08 0.15 17.19
N THR A 387 12.25 -0.18 18.18
CA THR A 387 12.62 -0.03 19.59
C THR A 387 11.86 -0.98 20.51
N ASN A 388 12.46 -1.25 21.67
CA ASN A 388 11.82 -1.96 22.79
C ASN A 388 11.33 -1.01 23.90
N ASP A 389 11.54 0.32 23.76
CA ASP A 389 11.01 1.29 24.72
C ASP A 389 9.49 1.46 24.55
N MET A 390 8.75 0.74 25.39
CA MET A 390 7.28 0.79 25.41
C MET A 390 6.72 2.18 25.73
N GLN A 391 7.45 3.06 26.41
CA GLN A 391 6.98 4.44 26.62
C GLN A 391 7.13 5.27 25.35
N ALA A 392 8.25 5.12 24.63
CA ALA A 392 8.40 5.73 23.31
C ALA A 392 7.33 5.22 22.32
N ILE A 393 7.06 3.91 22.30
CA ILE A 393 6.03 3.32 21.43
C ILE A 393 4.66 3.90 21.75
N ARG A 394 4.26 3.97 23.03
CA ARG A 394 2.98 4.59 23.43
C ARG A 394 2.87 6.03 22.94
N ARG A 395 3.93 6.84 23.10
CA ARG A 395 3.97 8.23 22.63
C ARG A 395 3.92 8.35 21.11
N LEU A 396 4.60 7.46 20.39
CA LEU A 396 4.66 7.49 18.92
C LEU A 396 3.35 6.99 18.29
N MET A 397 2.64 6.07 18.94
CA MET A 397 1.32 5.63 18.49
C MET A 397 0.31 6.77 18.47
N THR A 398 0.38 7.71 19.40
CA THR A 398 -0.52 8.88 19.47
C THR A 398 -0.06 10.09 18.65
N ARG A 399 1.07 9.98 17.94
CA ARG A 399 1.60 11.04 17.08
C ARG A 399 1.43 10.69 15.62
N ASN A 400 1.03 11.66 14.81
CA ASN A 400 1.02 11.53 13.36
C ASN A 400 2.46 11.44 12.83
N LEU A 401 2.83 10.30 12.22
CA LEU A 401 4.17 10.07 11.65
C LEU A 401 4.20 10.27 10.13
N ARG A 402 3.14 9.86 9.43
CA ARG A 402 3.07 9.69 7.97
C ARG A 402 1.68 10.04 7.41
N GLY A 403 0.91 10.85 8.11
CA GLY A 403 -0.42 11.29 7.71
C GLY A 403 -1.56 10.37 8.14
N GLU A 404 -1.28 9.32 8.93
CA GLU A 404 -2.23 8.27 9.34
C GLU A 404 -3.25 8.73 10.38
N LEU A 405 -2.91 9.77 11.16
CA LEU A 405 -3.69 10.25 12.31
C LEU A 405 -3.96 11.74 12.15
N SER A 406 -5.22 12.15 12.35
CA SER A 406 -5.62 13.57 12.34
C SER A 406 -5.31 14.23 13.69
N PRO A 407 -5.26 15.57 13.78
CA PRO A 407 -5.31 16.26 15.06
C PRO A 407 -6.53 15.82 15.88
N SER A 408 -6.40 15.72 17.20
CA SER A 408 -7.44 15.22 18.12
C SER A 408 -8.79 15.92 17.94
N ASN A 409 -8.80 17.24 17.70
CA ASN A 409 -10.00 18.03 17.50
C ASN A 409 -10.82 17.63 16.24
N SER A 410 -10.25 16.89 15.29
CA SER A 410 -10.94 16.50 14.06
C SER A 410 -11.93 15.34 14.21
N PHE A 411 -11.85 14.57 15.30
CA PHE A 411 -12.70 13.41 15.56
C PHE A 411 -13.21 13.32 17.01
N ARG A 412 -13.05 14.40 17.79
CA ARG A 412 -13.63 14.53 19.13
C ARG A 412 -15.17 14.57 19.05
N HIS A 413 -15.81 14.06 20.10
CA HIS A 413 -17.26 14.10 20.20
C HIS A 413 -17.75 15.55 20.38
N PRO A 414 -18.74 16.05 19.59
CA PRO A 414 -19.13 17.47 19.58
C PRO A 414 -19.57 18.05 20.92
N LEU A 415 -20.07 17.21 21.84
CA LEU A 415 -20.56 17.62 23.16
C LEU A 415 -19.45 17.82 24.20
N ILE A 416 -18.19 17.61 23.82
CA ILE A 416 -17.03 17.62 24.71
C ILE A 416 -16.13 18.74 24.22
N GLY A 417 -16.55 19.96 24.54
CA GLY A 417 -15.90 21.19 24.07
C GLY A 417 -14.49 21.40 24.64
N ASP A 418 -13.85 22.48 24.17
CA ASP A 418 -12.44 22.92 24.29
C ASP A 418 -11.86 23.09 25.73
N ALA A 419 -12.40 22.41 26.74
CA ALA A 419 -11.94 22.51 28.12
C ALA A 419 -10.50 22.01 28.33
N GLU A 420 -9.98 21.14 27.46
CA GLU A 420 -8.61 20.60 27.52
C GLU A 420 -7.54 21.43 26.81
N ASP A 421 -7.91 22.35 25.90
CA ASP A 421 -6.92 23.17 25.16
C ASP A 421 -6.15 24.13 26.09
N LYS A 422 -6.65 24.35 27.31
CA LYS A 422 -5.96 25.11 28.37
C LYS A 422 -4.84 24.33 29.07
N VAL A 423 -4.81 23.00 28.94
CA VAL A 423 -3.78 22.14 29.55
C VAL A 423 -2.62 21.91 28.56
N GLU A 424 -2.90 21.68 27.28
CA GLU A 424 -1.86 21.53 26.25
C GLU A 424 -1.11 22.84 25.96
N ALA A 425 -1.77 24.00 26.04
CA ALA A 425 -1.10 25.30 25.87
C ALA A 425 -0.04 25.64 26.95
N ARG A 426 0.08 24.82 28.01
CA ARG A 426 1.15 24.95 29.03
C ARG A 426 2.41 24.16 28.70
N HIS A 427 2.41 23.37 27.63
CA HIS A 427 3.60 22.70 27.12
C HIS A 427 3.91 23.32 25.75
N GLY A 428 4.94 24.18 25.74
CA GLY A 428 5.35 24.97 24.56
C GLY A 428 5.69 24.12 23.33
N PRO A 429 5.97 24.78 22.19
CA PRO A 429 6.11 24.11 20.89
C PRO A 429 7.15 22.98 20.97
N SER A 430 6.71 21.81 20.53
CA SER A 430 7.48 20.57 20.50
C SER A 430 8.72 20.71 19.62
N GLU A 431 9.85 20.27 20.15
CA GLU A 431 11.07 20.08 19.37
C GLU A 431 10.80 19.08 18.22
N SER A 432 11.33 19.43 17.05
CA SER A 432 11.36 18.60 15.84
C SER A 432 11.96 17.22 16.11
N PRO A 433 11.41 16.12 15.54
CA PRO A 433 11.81 14.74 15.85
C PRO A 433 13.18 14.30 15.29
N ASN A 434 14.04 15.22 14.87
CA ASN A 434 15.33 14.91 14.26
C ASN A 434 16.43 14.75 15.32
N GLY A 435 16.37 13.66 16.10
CA GLY A 435 17.32 13.45 17.19
C GLY A 435 17.29 12.04 17.79
N LEU A 436 17.19 10.99 16.98
CA LEU A 436 17.45 9.62 17.42
C LEU A 436 18.57 9.00 16.59
N SER A 437 19.75 9.65 16.59
CA SER A 437 20.99 8.99 16.13
C SER A 437 22.24 9.66 16.72
N SER A 438 22.48 9.55 18.02
CA SER A 438 23.83 9.70 18.59
C SER A 438 23.88 9.38 20.09
N SER A 439 23.81 8.10 20.49
CA SER A 439 24.41 7.64 21.77
C SER A 439 24.30 6.11 21.94
N LEU A 440 24.94 5.33 21.07
CA LEU A 440 25.30 3.95 21.40
C LEU A 440 26.71 3.71 20.87
N GLY A 441 27.71 4.00 21.72
CA GLY A 441 29.08 3.58 21.50
C GLY A 441 29.24 2.07 21.74
N PRO A 442 30.30 1.44 21.20
CA PRO A 442 30.46 0.00 21.25
C PRO A 442 30.86 -0.44 22.66
N SER A 443 30.04 -1.25 23.31
CA SER A 443 30.45 -1.93 24.55
C SER A 443 31.39 -3.08 24.18
N SER A 444 32.61 -2.97 24.69
CA SER A 444 33.72 -3.89 24.55
C SER A 444 33.45 -5.28 25.10
N LYS A 445 34.12 -6.25 24.47
CA LYS A 445 34.48 -7.59 24.96
C LYS A 445 34.64 -7.69 26.48
N LEU A 446 33.94 -8.65 27.10
CA LEU A 446 34.49 -9.81 27.83
C LEU A 446 33.34 -10.73 28.27
#